data_AF-A0A433BDX4-F1
#
_entry.id   AF-A0A433BDX4-F1
#
_cell.length_a   1.000
_cell.length_b   1.000
_cell.length_c   1.000
_cell.angle_alpha   90.00
_cell.angle_beta   90.00
_cell.angle_gamma   90.00
#
_symmetry.space_group_name_H-M   'P 1'
#
loop_
_entity.id
_entity.type
_entity.pdbx_description
1 polymer ?
#
loop_
_entity_poly.entity_id
_entity_poly.type
_entity_poly.pdbx_seq_one_letter_code
_entity_poly.pdbx_strand_id
1 'polypeptide(L)'
;MKGSALIESLVAVLLFSVGLLGLVGLQAGAVQQASQAEYRSMASLLANSVASQMWASDRSAGTLQNQFASPDGSAYQLWLAQVQASGLPGISSANSTLPSISFSTLAGGGSSGTARSQATITVYWRAPADTQSHQLVTLVQLK
;
A
#
# COMPACT_ATOMS: atom_id res chain seq x y z
N MET A 1 -60.90 3.28 20.03
CA MET A 1 -59.43 3.37 20.24
C MET A 1 -58.60 2.63 19.17
N LYS A 2 -59.13 2.40 17.94
CA LYS A 2 -58.43 1.62 16.90
C LYS A 2 -57.70 2.46 15.84
N GLY A 3 -57.85 3.79 15.87
CA GLY A 3 -57.22 4.71 14.90
C GLY A 3 -55.78 5.10 15.24
N SER A 4 -55.41 5.12 16.52
CA SER A 4 -54.04 5.45 16.96
C SER A 4 -53.04 4.34 16.68
N ALA A 5 -53.47 3.07 16.76
CA ALA A 5 -52.59 1.90 16.58
C ALA A 5 -51.94 1.83 15.18
N LEU A 6 -52.66 2.24 14.12
CA LEU A 6 -52.11 2.27 12.76
C LEU A 6 -51.02 3.34 12.62
N ILE A 7 -51.28 4.55 13.12
CA ILE A 7 -50.28 5.64 13.12
C ILE A 7 -49.08 5.26 13.98
N GLU A 8 -49.30 4.65 15.14
CA GLU A 8 -48.24 4.20 16.04
C GLU A 8 -47.33 3.16 15.38
N SER A 9 -47.91 2.18 14.68
CA SER A 9 -47.13 1.20 13.91
C SER A 9 -46.34 1.83 12.75
N LEU A 10 -46.92 2.81 12.06
CA LEU A 10 -46.26 3.50 10.96
C LEU A 10 -45.06 4.31 11.45
N VAL A 11 -45.22 5.00 12.60
CA VAL A 11 -44.14 5.75 13.25
C VAL A 11 -43.05 4.79 13.76
N ALA A 12 -43.43 3.64 14.34
CA ALA A 12 -42.47 2.64 14.79
C ALA A 12 -41.64 2.07 13.63
N VAL A 13 -42.26 1.72 12.51
CA VAL A 13 -41.56 1.25 11.30
C VAL A 13 -40.67 2.34 10.72
N LEU A 14 -41.14 3.59 10.66
CA LEU A 14 -40.33 4.72 10.19
C LEU A 14 -39.04 4.89 11.01
N LEU A 15 -39.18 4.95 12.34
CA LEU A 15 -38.04 5.11 13.24
C LEU A 15 -37.10 3.91 13.15
N PHE A 16 -37.63 2.70 13.04
CA PHE A 16 -36.85 1.49 12.86
C PHE A 16 -36.07 1.51 11.53
N SER A 17 -36.70 1.91 10.42
CA SER A 17 -36.04 2.02 9.12
C SER A 17 -34.92 3.06 9.12
N VAL A 18 -35.13 4.22 9.76
CA VAL A 18 -34.07 5.24 9.92
C VAL A 18 -32.92 4.70 10.75
N GLY A 19 -33.20 3.99 11.85
CA GLY A 19 -32.18 3.34 12.68
C GLY A 19 -31.35 2.30 11.90
N LEU A 20 -32.01 1.48 11.08
CA LEU A 20 -31.34 0.47 10.25
C LEU A 20 -30.46 1.11 9.16
N LEU A 21 -30.91 2.18 8.52
CA LEU A 21 -30.10 2.93 7.56
C LEU A 21 -28.85 3.53 8.21
N GLY A 22 -28.99 4.07 9.43
CA GLY A 22 -27.86 4.54 10.23
C GLY A 22 -26.83 3.43 10.48
N LEU A 23 -27.28 2.23 10.85
CA LEU A 23 -26.41 1.07 11.08
C LEU A 23 -25.67 0.64 9.80
N VAL A 24 -26.37 0.56 8.66
CA VAL A 24 -25.76 0.20 7.37
C VAL A 24 -24.73 1.25 6.95
N GLY A 25 -24.99 2.53 7.19
CA GLY A 25 -24.01 3.60 6.93
C GLY A 25 -22.72 3.43 7.74
N LEU A 26 -22.84 3.11 9.03
CA LEU A 26 -21.68 2.80 9.87
C LEU A 26 -20.95 1.54 9.41
N GLN A 27 -21.69 0.49 9.04
CA GLN A 27 -21.11 -0.75 8.53
C GLN A 27 -20.33 -0.53 7.24
N ALA A 28 -20.87 0.25 6.30
CA ALA A 28 -20.18 0.60 5.06
C ALA A 28 -18.87 1.37 5.35
N GLY A 29 -18.89 2.33 6.28
CA GLY A 29 -17.69 3.06 6.69
C GLY A 29 -16.65 2.17 7.36
N ALA A 30 -17.08 1.19 8.18
CA ALA A 30 -16.18 0.24 8.82
C ALA A 30 -15.49 -0.69 7.79
N VAL A 31 -16.24 -1.19 6.80
CA VAL A 31 -15.69 -2.03 5.73
C VAL A 31 -14.65 -1.26 4.92
N GLN A 32 -14.93 -0.01 4.55
CA GLN A 32 -13.97 0.84 3.83
C GLN A 32 -12.68 1.06 4.63
N GLN A 33 -12.79 1.31 5.93
CA GLN A 33 -11.62 1.47 6.79
C GLN A 33 -10.80 0.18 6.92
N ALA A 34 -11.47 -0.97 7.02
CA ALA A 34 -10.83 -2.29 7.05
C ALA A 34 -10.06 -2.56 5.75
N SER A 35 -10.67 -2.33 4.58
CA SER A 35 -9.98 -2.47 3.28
C SER A 35 -8.76 -1.57 3.17
N GLN A 36 -8.84 -0.32 3.62
CA GLN A 36 -7.68 0.58 3.61
C GLN A 36 -6.55 0.12 4.54
N ALA A 37 -6.87 -0.45 5.70
CA ALA A 37 -5.87 -1.04 6.60
C ALA A 37 -5.22 -2.28 5.99
N GLU A 38 -6.00 -3.11 5.29
CA GLU A 38 -5.52 -4.29 4.57
C GLU A 38 -4.54 -3.90 3.45
N TYR A 39 -4.89 -2.92 2.60
CA TYR A 39 -3.99 -2.44 1.54
C TYR A 39 -2.66 -1.91 2.09
N ARG A 40 -2.69 -1.16 3.19
CA ARG A 40 -1.46 -0.69 3.86
C ARG A 40 -0.62 -1.85 4.39
N SER A 41 -1.27 -2.87 4.95
CA SER A 41 -0.60 -4.05 5.47
C SER A 41 0.08 -4.84 4.35
N MET A 42 -0.62 -5.07 3.24
CA MET A 42 -0.06 -5.73 2.05
C MET A 42 1.11 -4.95 1.45
N ALA A 43 0.98 -3.62 1.32
CA ALA A 43 2.08 -2.76 0.85
C ALA A 43 3.31 -2.85 1.76
N SER A 44 3.12 -2.89 3.09
CA SER A 44 4.23 -3.03 4.04
C SER A 44 4.90 -4.41 3.97
N LEU A 45 4.11 -5.48 3.82
CA LEU A 45 4.62 -6.84 3.65
C LEU A 45 5.49 -6.95 2.39
N LEU A 46 5.02 -6.35 1.31
CA LEU A 46 5.68 -6.37 0.01
C LEU A 46 6.94 -5.48 -0.03
N ALA A 47 6.93 -4.34 0.65
CA ALA A 47 8.13 -3.54 0.86
C ALA A 47 9.16 -4.29 1.71
N ASN A 48 8.71 -4.98 2.75
CA ASN A 48 9.58 -5.80 3.60
C ASN A 48 10.13 -7.02 2.87
N SER A 49 9.37 -7.63 1.95
CA SER A 49 9.83 -8.80 1.18
C SER A 49 10.93 -8.44 0.19
N VAL A 50 10.91 -7.25 -0.41
CA VAL A 50 12.03 -6.80 -1.26
C VAL A 50 13.21 -6.30 -0.43
N ALA A 51 12.95 -5.66 0.71
CA ALA A 51 14.01 -5.27 1.65
C ALA A 51 14.80 -6.49 2.16
N SER A 52 14.10 -7.58 2.52
CA SER A 52 14.76 -8.82 2.96
C SER A 52 15.53 -9.51 1.84
N GLN A 53 15.02 -9.46 0.59
CA GLN A 53 15.77 -9.93 -0.59
C GLN A 53 17.06 -9.12 -0.79
N MET A 54 17.02 -7.79 -0.66
CA MET A 54 18.23 -6.95 -0.74
C MET A 54 19.26 -7.31 0.34
N TRP A 55 18.82 -7.63 1.56
CA TRP A 55 19.72 -8.04 2.66
C TRP A 55 20.33 -9.43 2.47
N ALA A 56 19.59 -10.33 1.81
CA ALA A 56 20.04 -11.69 1.48
C ALA A 56 20.95 -11.73 0.25
N SER A 57 20.80 -10.78 -0.67
CA SER A 57 21.65 -10.61 -1.85
C SER A 57 23.01 -9.98 -1.51
N ASP A 58 23.91 -9.96 -2.50
CA ASP A 58 25.20 -9.27 -2.40
C ASP A 58 24.98 -7.77 -2.09
N ARG A 59 25.55 -7.31 -0.98
CA ARG A 59 25.32 -5.95 -0.46
C ARG A 59 26.22 -4.89 -1.07
N SER A 60 27.02 -5.25 -2.08
CA SER A 60 27.80 -4.26 -2.83
C SER A 60 26.85 -3.27 -3.52
N ALA A 61 27.15 -1.97 -3.38
CA ALA A 61 26.31 -0.89 -3.90
C ALA A 61 26.00 -1.06 -5.40
N GLY A 62 26.99 -1.47 -6.19
CA GLY A 62 26.84 -1.69 -7.64
C GLY A 62 25.90 -2.85 -7.98
N THR A 63 25.98 -3.97 -7.23
CA THR A 63 25.13 -5.14 -7.48
C THR A 63 23.69 -4.88 -7.07
N LEU A 64 23.48 -4.22 -5.93
CA LEU A 64 22.14 -3.83 -5.48
C LEU A 64 21.47 -2.87 -6.46
N GLN A 65 22.19 -1.85 -6.93
CA GLN A 65 21.66 -0.91 -7.92
C GLN A 65 21.31 -1.62 -9.22
N ASN A 66 22.19 -2.47 -9.75
CA ASN A 66 21.91 -3.19 -11.00
C ASN A 66 20.73 -4.16 -10.90
N GLN A 67 20.54 -4.82 -9.75
CA GLN A 67 19.51 -5.86 -9.61
C GLN A 67 18.15 -5.31 -9.16
N PHE A 68 18.13 -4.29 -8.31
CA PHE A 68 16.91 -3.83 -7.64
C PHE A 68 16.49 -2.40 -8.00
N ALA A 69 17.29 -1.63 -8.76
CA ALA A 69 16.85 -0.31 -9.19
C ALA A 69 15.72 -0.41 -10.22
N SER A 70 14.72 0.45 -10.08
CA SER A 70 13.69 0.64 -11.09
C SER A 70 14.25 1.47 -12.26
N PRO A 71 13.88 1.20 -13.54
CA PRO A 71 12.94 0.17 -13.98
C PRO A 71 13.58 -1.16 -14.42
N ASP A 72 14.90 -1.20 -14.62
CA ASP A 72 15.55 -2.28 -15.38
C ASP A 72 16.09 -3.44 -14.54
N GLY A 73 16.07 -3.33 -13.21
CA GLY A 73 16.57 -4.36 -12.30
C GLY A 73 15.82 -5.68 -12.45
N SER A 74 16.54 -6.78 -12.66
CA SER A 74 15.94 -8.12 -12.83
C SER A 74 15.17 -8.57 -11.58
N ALA A 75 15.71 -8.29 -10.38
CA ALA A 75 15.04 -8.58 -9.12
C ALA A 75 13.85 -7.63 -8.89
N TYR A 76 13.95 -6.37 -9.35
CA TYR A 76 12.83 -5.43 -9.34
C TYR A 76 11.69 -5.90 -10.25
N GLN A 77 11.95 -6.43 -11.44
CA GLN A 77 10.92 -6.95 -12.35
C GLN A 77 10.21 -8.18 -11.77
N LEU A 78 10.95 -9.09 -11.13
CA LEU A 78 10.35 -10.23 -10.42
C LEU A 78 9.48 -9.77 -9.25
N TRP A 79 9.96 -8.81 -8.47
CA TRP A 79 9.18 -8.23 -7.39
C TRP A 79 7.95 -7.48 -7.92
N LEU A 80 8.06 -6.72 -9.02
CA LEU A 80 6.95 -6.04 -9.68
C LEU A 80 5.84 -7.02 -10.09
N ALA A 81 6.20 -8.19 -10.62
CA ALA A 81 5.23 -9.24 -10.92
C ALA A 81 4.54 -9.76 -9.64
N GLN A 82 5.25 -9.88 -8.51
CA GLN A 82 4.66 -10.21 -7.22
C GLN A 82 3.74 -9.08 -6.70
N VAL A 83 4.11 -7.82 -6.91
CA VAL A 83 3.29 -6.64 -6.58
C VAL A 83 1.98 -6.67 -7.37
N GLN A 84 2.06 -6.97 -8.66
CA GLN A 84 0.89 -7.08 -9.53
C GLN A 84 0.00 -8.28 -9.19
N ALA A 85 0.61 -9.40 -8.73
CA ALA A 85 -0.11 -10.60 -8.34
C ALA A 85 -0.72 -10.55 -6.93
N SER A 86 -0.32 -9.60 -6.08
CA SER A 86 -0.78 -9.53 -4.67
C SER A 86 -2.18 -8.94 -4.49
N GLY A 87 -2.83 -8.51 -5.58
CA GLY A 87 -4.21 -8.00 -5.53
C GLY A 87 -4.34 -6.56 -5.03
N LEU A 88 -3.21 -5.86 -4.87
CA LEU A 88 -3.18 -4.42 -4.61
C LEU A 88 -3.85 -3.67 -5.79
N PRO A 89 -4.90 -2.87 -5.53
CA PRO A 89 -5.66 -2.25 -6.59
C PRO A 89 -4.89 -1.11 -7.24
N GLY A 90 -5.09 -0.97 -8.56
CA GLY A 90 -4.64 0.19 -9.31
C GLY A 90 -3.16 0.21 -9.66
N ILE A 91 -2.41 -0.89 -9.53
CA ILE A 91 -1.01 -0.98 -9.96
C ILE A 91 -0.95 -1.07 -11.48
N SER A 92 -0.68 0.05 -12.16
CA SER A 92 -0.42 0.03 -13.60
C SER A 92 0.41 1.22 -14.04
N SER A 93 1.15 1.03 -15.15
CA SER A 93 1.99 2.07 -15.75
C SER A 93 1.16 3.25 -16.24
N ALA A 94 -0.11 3.00 -16.58
CA ALA A 94 -1.08 4.01 -16.96
C ALA A 94 -1.52 4.92 -15.79
N ASN A 95 -1.38 4.49 -14.54
CA ASN A 95 -1.81 5.26 -13.36
C ASN A 95 -0.64 5.85 -12.54
N SER A 96 0.61 5.74 -13.01
CA SER A 96 1.82 6.16 -12.27
C SER A 96 1.93 5.57 -10.85
N THR A 97 1.29 4.44 -10.61
CA THR A 97 1.28 3.69 -9.34
C THR A 97 2.28 2.54 -9.35
N LEU A 98 3.24 2.55 -10.29
CA LEU A 98 4.30 1.56 -10.27
C LEU A 98 5.17 1.81 -9.04
N PRO A 99 5.38 0.78 -8.20
CA PRO A 99 6.30 0.93 -7.10
C PRO A 99 7.71 1.25 -7.64
N SER A 100 8.43 2.14 -6.97
CA SER A 100 9.76 2.57 -7.39
C SER A 100 10.77 2.27 -6.29
N ILE A 101 11.94 1.77 -6.69
CA ILE A 101 13.06 1.54 -5.79
C ILE A 101 14.21 2.41 -6.29
N SER A 102 14.57 3.42 -5.52
CA SER A 102 15.69 4.31 -5.80
C SER A 102 16.79 4.13 -4.77
N PHE A 103 18.03 4.24 -5.20
CA PHE A 103 19.19 4.13 -4.31
C PHE A 103 19.87 5.49 -4.19
N SER A 104 20.19 5.89 -2.96
CA SER A 104 21.04 7.04 -2.67
C SER A 104 22.33 6.53 -2.01
N THR A 105 23.47 6.89 -2.58
CA THR A 105 24.78 6.62 -2.00
C THR A 105 25.19 7.82 -1.14
N LEU A 106 25.27 7.64 0.18
CA LEU A 106 25.87 8.67 1.03
C LEU A 106 27.39 8.52 0.93
N ALA A 107 28.05 9.55 0.39
CA ALA A 107 29.51 9.63 0.31
C ALA A 107 30.12 9.57 1.72
N GLY A 108 30.76 8.46 2.06
CA GLY A 108 31.69 8.40 3.19
C GLY A 108 32.93 9.19 2.82
N GLY A 109 33.19 10.32 3.50
CA GLY A 109 34.40 11.09 3.30
C GLY A 109 35.65 10.26 3.59
N GLY A 110 36.47 10.03 2.56
CA GLY A 110 37.77 9.37 2.65
C GLY A 110 37.97 8.28 1.61
N SER A 111 39.18 8.19 1.04
CA SER A 111 39.59 7.34 -0.10
C SER A 111 39.58 5.82 0.15
N SER A 112 38.76 5.34 1.09
CA SER A 112 38.39 3.93 1.27
C SER A 112 36.90 3.84 1.69
N GLY A 113 36.08 4.76 1.19
CA GLY A 113 34.69 4.95 1.58
C GLY A 113 33.82 3.74 1.25
N THR A 114 33.52 2.92 2.26
CA THR A 114 32.39 1.98 2.22
C THR A 114 31.12 2.80 1.97
N ALA A 115 30.66 2.84 0.73
CA ALA A 115 29.43 3.53 0.33
C ALA A 115 28.26 2.94 1.12
N ARG A 116 27.65 3.72 2.00
CA ARG A 116 26.39 3.32 2.65
C ARG A 116 25.29 3.47 1.61
N SER A 117 24.75 2.36 1.13
CA SER A 117 23.66 2.36 0.16
C SER A 117 22.35 2.49 0.93
N GLN A 118 21.64 3.60 0.78
CA GLN A 118 20.27 3.72 1.25
C GLN A 118 19.32 3.41 0.10
N ALA A 119 18.55 2.32 0.21
CA ALA A 119 17.48 2.01 -0.73
C ALA A 119 16.18 2.66 -0.23
N THR A 120 15.53 3.45 -1.07
CA THR A 120 14.21 4.02 -0.84
C THR A 120 13.22 3.23 -1.66
N ILE A 121 12.41 2.43 -0.98
CA ILE A 121 11.35 1.62 -1.59
C ILE A 121 10.04 2.42 -1.45
N THR A 122 9.44 2.77 -2.58
CA THR A 122 8.15 3.45 -2.61
C THR A 122 7.13 2.54 -3.25
N VAL A 123 6.11 2.15 -2.50
CA VAL A 123 4.98 1.36 -3.00
C VAL A 123 3.77 2.28 -3.16
N TYR A 124 3.15 2.25 -4.33
CA TYR A 124 1.92 2.99 -4.60
C TYR A 124 0.73 2.03 -4.75
N TRP A 125 -0.45 2.47 -4.32
CA TRP A 125 -1.70 1.78 -4.61
C TRP A 125 -2.83 2.79 -4.75
N ARG A 126 -3.90 2.39 -5.45
CA ARG A 126 -5.10 3.20 -5.60
C ARG A 126 -6.32 2.30 -5.53
N ALA A 127 -7.10 2.44 -4.45
CA ALA A 127 -8.35 1.70 -4.32
C ALA A 127 -9.33 2.10 -5.44
N PRO A 128 -10.23 1.20 -5.89
CA PRO A 128 -11.19 1.52 -6.94
C PRO A 128 -12.13 2.68 -6.58
N ALA A 129 -12.35 2.88 -5.27
CA ALA A 129 -13.16 3.96 -4.73
C ALA A 129 -12.40 5.29 -4.58
N ASP A 130 -11.07 5.30 -4.71
CA ASP A 130 -10.23 6.49 -4.52
C ASP A 130 -9.94 7.21 -5.84
N THR A 131 -10.04 8.53 -5.79
CA THR A 131 -9.60 9.44 -6.87
C THR A 131 -8.13 9.83 -6.73
N GLN A 132 -7.50 9.60 -5.57
CA GLN A 132 -6.09 9.90 -5.29
C GLN A 132 -5.29 8.61 -5.04
N SER A 133 -4.03 8.60 -5.48
CA SER A 133 -3.11 7.48 -5.23
C SER A 133 -2.47 7.60 -3.85
N HIS A 134 -2.39 6.49 -3.13
CA HIS A 134 -1.69 6.40 -1.84
C HIS A 134 -0.26 5.89 -2.04
N GLN A 135 0.65 6.31 -1.16
CA GLN A 135 2.05 5.91 -1.20
C GLN A 135 2.56 5.48 0.18
N LEU A 136 3.38 4.44 0.22
CA LEU A 136 4.15 4.00 1.38
C LEU A 136 5.63 4.04 1.02
N VAL A 137 6.39 4.85 1.76
CA VAL A 137 7.84 4.99 1.58
C VAL A 137 8.54 4.26 2.71
N THR A 138 9.40 3.31 2.37
CA THR A 138 10.25 2.56 3.30
C THR A 138 11.71 2.84 2.98
N LEU A 139 12.47 3.28 3.99
CA LEU A 139 13.90 3.54 3.87
C LEU A 139 14.67 2.35 4.44
N VAL A 140 15.51 1.73 3.60
CA VAL A 140 16.38 0.61 3.98
C VAL A 140 17.82 1.09 3.93
N GLN A 141 18.49 1.11 5.08
CA GLN A 141 19.92 1.41 5.14
C GLN A 141 20.72 0.11 5.04
N LEU A 142 21.57 -0.01 4.02
CA LEU A 142 22.52 -1.11 3.85
C LEU A 142 23.91 -0.62 4.27
N LYS A 143 24.49 -1.27 5.28
CA LYS A 143 25.80 -0.98 5.86
C LYS A 143 26.83 -2.00 5.40
#